data_AF-A0A914RFS1-F1
#
_entry.id   AF-A0A914RFS1-F1
#
_cell.length_a   1.000
_cell.length_b   1.000
_cell.length_c   1.000
_cell.angle_alpha   90.00
_cell.angle_beta   90.00
_cell.angle_gamma   90.00
#
_symmetry.space_group_name_H-M   'P 1'
#
loop_
_entity.id
_entity.type
_entity.pdbx_description
1 polymer ?
#
loop_
_entity_poly.entity_id
_entity_poly.type
_entity_poly.pdbx_seq_one_letter_code
_entity_poly.pdbx_strand_id
1 'polypeptide(L)'
;MKVLKWPLGAVIAQGAHAATACIWSYKEDADVIEYMRDMNHMRKVALQVEDELELKSIEKVLTDNNIDYRLWVEDDMPVCIAVKPQPRNVVHKHLRHLRLYA
;
A
#
# COMPACT_ATOMS: atom_id res chain seq x y z
N MET A 1 -10.22 -1.54 5.48
CA MET A 1 -10.92 -1.93 6.72
C MET A 1 -12.41 -1.77 6.51
N LYS A 2 -13.11 -2.86 6.19
CA LYS A 2 -14.59 -2.83 6.04
C LYS A 2 -15.30 -2.36 7.32
N VAL A 3 -14.65 -2.59 8.46
CA VAL A 3 -15.18 -2.25 9.79
C VAL A 3 -15.38 -0.74 9.99
N LEU A 4 -14.56 0.11 9.35
CA LEU A 4 -14.62 1.56 9.56
C LEU A 4 -15.81 2.24 8.88
N LYS A 5 -16.56 1.53 8.00
CA LYS A 5 -17.72 2.05 7.24
C LYS A 5 -17.47 3.41 6.57
N TRP A 6 -16.23 3.67 6.18
CA TRP A 6 -15.87 4.93 5.56
C TRP A 6 -16.57 5.11 4.20
N PRO A 7 -16.95 6.35 3.85
CA PRO A 7 -17.39 6.65 2.50
C PRO A 7 -16.25 6.35 1.53
N LEU A 8 -16.61 5.90 0.32
CA LEU A 8 -15.63 5.51 -0.70
C LEU A 8 -14.58 6.61 -0.96
N GLY A 9 -15.00 7.87 -0.97
CA GLY A 9 -14.09 9.01 -1.15
C GLY A 9 -13.00 9.10 -0.07
N ALA A 10 -13.33 8.80 1.19
CA ALA A 10 -12.34 8.78 2.27
C ALA A 10 -11.33 7.63 2.07
N VAL A 11 -11.79 6.44 1.68
CA VAL A 11 -10.90 5.31 1.40
C VAL A 11 -9.93 5.63 0.25
N ILE A 12 -10.43 6.27 -0.81
CA ILE A 12 -9.60 6.73 -1.94
C ILE A 12 -8.55 7.74 -1.47
N ALA A 13 -8.96 8.73 -0.68
CA ALA A 13 -8.04 9.75 -0.15
C ALA A 13 -6.92 9.11 0.66
N GLN A 14 -7.24 8.17 1.55
CA GLN A 14 -6.24 7.49 2.38
C GLN A 14 -5.27 6.63 1.55
N GLY A 15 -5.77 5.94 0.52
CA GLY A 15 -4.91 5.25 -0.44
C GLY A 15 -3.99 6.20 -1.20
N ALA A 16 -4.49 7.38 -1.59
CA ALA A 16 -3.70 8.41 -2.27
C ALA A 16 -2.61 9.01 -1.36
N HIS A 17 -2.95 9.32 -0.10
CA HIS A 17 -1.97 9.78 0.90
C HIS A 17 -0.88 8.75 1.12
N ALA A 18 -1.24 7.48 1.37
CA ALA A 18 -0.29 6.40 1.58
C ALA A 18 0.64 6.22 0.37
N ALA A 19 0.09 6.17 -0.85
CA ALA A 19 0.87 5.99 -2.08
C ALA A 19 1.84 7.16 -2.34
N THR A 20 1.38 8.38 -2.12
CA THR A 20 2.20 9.59 -2.32
C THR A 20 3.33 9.64 -1.29
N ALA A 21 3.03 9.39 -0.02
CA ALA A 21 4.02 9.33 1.04
C ALA A 21 5.06 8.22 0.80
N CYS A 22 4.62 7.05 0.31
CA CYS A 22 5.51 5.95 -0.02
C CYS A 22 6.48 6.32 -1.15
N ILE A 23 5.98 6.85 -2.27
CA ILE A 23 6.85 7.29 -3.39
C ILE A 23 7.85 8.34 -2.92
N TRP A 24 7.43 9.32 -2.12
CA TRP A 24 8.31 10.35 -1.61
C TRP A 24 9.39 9.80 -0.67
N SER A 25 9.04 8.89 0.24
CA SER A 25 9.98 8.24 1.15
C SER A 25 11.08 7.46 0.42
N TYR A 26 10.77 6.92 -0.76
CA TYR A 26 11.69 6.12 -1.57
C TYR A 26 12.07 6.80 -2.89
N LYS A 27 12.02 8.14 -2.96
CA LYS A 27 12.21 8.90 -4.22
C LYS A 27 13.56 8.70 -4.93
N GLU A 28 14.57 8.22 -4.20
CA GLU A 28 15.93 7.96 -4.71
C GLU A 28 16.16 6.47 -5.05
N ASP A 29 15.18 5.61 -4.76
CA ASP A 29 15.26 4.18 -5.06
C ASP A 29 15.14 3.92 -6.56
N ALA A 30 15.95 3.01 -7.09
CA ALA A 30 16.01 2.72 -8.52
C ALA A 30 14.69 2.19 -9.10
N ASP A 31 13.97 1.34 -8.35
CA ASP A 31 12.68 0.79 -8.79
C ASP A 31 11.61 1.88 -8.80
N VAL A 32 11.65 2.80 -7.83
CA VAL A 32 10.73 3.95 -7.76
C VAL A 32 11.01 4.92 -8.89
N ILE A 33 12.29 5.25 -9.16
CA ILE A 33 12.67 6.09 -10.29
C ILE A 33 12.18 5.47 -11.60
N GLU A 34 12.43 4.19 -11.82
CA GLU A 34 11.98 3.48 -13.02
C GLU A 34 10.46 3.49 -13.16
N TYR A 35 9.73 3.18 -12.09
CA TYR A 35 8.27 3.24 -12.07
C TYR A 35 7.72 4.65 -12.37
N MET A 36 8.44 5.70 -11.96
CA MET A 36 8.04 7.09 -12.19
C MET A 36 8.46 7.63 -13.56
N ARG A 37 9.30 6.92 -14.34
CA ARG A 37 9.71 7.36 -15.69
C ARG A 37 8.55 7.38 -16.69
N ASP A 38 7.63 6.43 -16.59
CA ASP A 38 6.44 6.36 -17.43
C ASP A 38 5.17 6.64 -16.63
N MET A 39 4.94 7.93 -16.37
CA MET A 39 3.79 8.39 -15.60
C MET A 39 2.44 8.07 -16.26
N ASN A 40 2.41 7.75 -17.56
CA ASN A 40 1.18 7.38 -18.25
C ASN A 40 0.78 5.91 -18.00
N HIS A 41 1.71 5.07 -17.53
CA HIS A 41 1.49 3.64 -17.32
C HIS A 41 1.72 3.20 -15.85
N MET A 42 1.31 4.04 -14.91
CA MET A 42 1.43 3.75 -13.48
C MET A 42 0.37 2.75 -13.00
N ARG A 43 0.74 1.46 -12.88
CA ARG A 43 -0.16 0.44 -12.35
C ARG A 43 -0.23 0.46 -10.82
N LYS A 44 -1.43 0.64 -10.27
CA LYS A 44 -1.74 0.44 -8.85
C LYS A 44 -2.82 -0.63 -8.69
N VAL A 45 -2.76 -1.36 -7.58
CA VAL A 45 -3.77 -2.36 -7.21
C VAL A 45 -4.25 -2.05 -5.80
N ALA A 46 -5.54 -1.78 -5.64
CA ALA A 46 -6.15 -1.58 -4.34
C ALA A 46 -6.59 -2.94 -3.78
N LEU A 47 -6.01 -3.32 -2.64
CA LEU A 47 -6.36 -4.52 -1.90
C LEU A 47 -7.09 -4.12 -0.62
N GLN A 48 -8.01 -4.96 -0.17
CA GLN A 48 -8.77 -4.74 1.05
C GLN A 48 -8.36 -5.70 2.16
N VAL A 49 -8.27 -5.15 3.36
CA VAL A 49 -8.23 -5.88 4.63
C VAL A 49 -9.52 -5.62 5.42
N GLU A 50 -9.92 -6.58 6.23
CA GLU A 50 -11.13 -6.58 7.05
C GLU A 50 -11.00 -5.56 8.18
N ASP A 51 -9.93 -5.63 8.96
CA ASP A 51 -9.69 -4.84 10.17
C ASP A 51 -8.22 -4.42 10.39
N GLU A 52 -7.94 -3.82 11.55
CA GLU A 52 -6.60 -3.36 11.94
C GLU A 52 -5.63 -4.50 12.22
N LEU A 53 -6.14 -5.63 12.75
CA LEU A 53 -5.32 -6.79 13.08
C LEU A 53 -4.79 -7.42 11.80
N GLU A 54 -5.63 -7.55 10.78
CA GLU A 54 -5.19 -8.00 9.46
C GLU A 54 -4.19 -7.01 8.84
N LEU A 55 -4.44 -5.69 8.95
CA LEU A 55 -3.49 -4.67 8.45
C LEU A 55 -2.09 -4.82 9.10
N LYS A 56 -2.03 -4.96 10.43
CA LYS A 56 -0.78 -5.19 11.17
C LYS A 56 -0.14 -6.54 10.85
N SER A 57 -0.94 -7.57 10.57
CA SER A 57 -0.40 -8.86 10.13
C SER A 57 0.30 -8.74 8.77
N ILE A 58 -0.28 -7.97 7.84
CA ILE A 58 0.33 -7.68 6.54
C ILE A 58 1.61 -6.86 6.73
N GLU A 59 1.59 -5.84 7.59
CA GLU A 59 2.78 -5.08 7.94
C GLU A 59 3.93 -5.98 8.39
N LYS A 60 3.64 -6.92 9.30
CA LYS A 60 4.63 -7.88 9.78
C LYS A 60 5.16 -8.77 8.64
N VAL A 61 4.29 -9.28 7.77
CA VAL A 61 4.69 -10.08 6.60
C VAL A 61 5.64 -9.30 5.69
N LEU A 62 5.35 -8.03 5.42
CA LEU A 62 6.21 -7.18 4.60
C LEU A 62 7.58 -6.97 5.25
N THR A 63 7.58 -6.66 6.55
CA THR A 63 8.81 -6.48 7.35
C THR A 63 9.67 -7.74 7.38
N ASP A 64 9.09 -8.89 7.72
CA ASP A 64 9.79 -10.19 7.81
C ASP A 64 10.42 -10.62 6.48
N ASN A 65 9.87 -10.15 5.35
CA ASN A 65 10.32 -10.49 4.00
C ASN A 65 11.14 -9.38 3.33
N ASN A 66 11.55 -8.35 4.08
CA ASN A 66 12.30 -7.18 3.58
C ASN A 66 11.63 -6.50 2.38
N ILE A 67 10.30 -6.36 2.43
CA ILE A 67 9.55 -5.62 1.42
C ILE A 67 9.34 -4.21 1.93
N ASP A 68 9.87 -3.22 1.21
CA ASP A 68 9.70 -1.82 1.54
C ASP A 68 8.22 -1.37 1.40
N TYR A 69 7.75 -0.65 2.42
CA TYR A 69 6.38 -0.14 2.49
C TYR A 69 6.30 1.14 3.33
N ARG A 70 5.14 1.81 3.26
CA ARG A 70 4.77 2.95 4.09
C ARG A 70 3.44 2.63 4.78
N LEU A 71 3.43 2.63 6.11
CA LEU A 71 2.20 2.65 6.89
C LEU A 71 1.68 4.09 6.98
N TRP A 72 0.42 4.29 6.60
CA TRP A 72 -0.29 5.54 6.75
C TRP A 72 -1.19 5.49 7.98
N VAL A 73 -1.04 6.51 8.82
CA VAL A 73 -1.73 6.66 10.11
C VAL A 73 -2.53 7.96 10.04
N GLU A 74 -3.82 7.88 10.36
CA GLU A 74 -4.76 9.00 10.43
C GLU A 74 -5.36 9.01 11.83
N ASP A 75 -5.30 10.15 12.53
CA ASP A 75 -5.79 10.31 13.92
C ASP A 75 -5.36 9.16 14.86
N ASP A 76 -4.05 8.86 14.87
CA ASP A 76 -3.40 7.79 15.64
C ASP A 76 -3.84 6.36 15.30
N MET A 77 -4.63 6.17 14.24
CA MET A 77 -5.07 4.86 13.75
C MET A 77 -4.33 4.48 12.46
N PRO A 78 -3.76 3.27 12.33
CA PRO A 78 -3.21 2.79 11.07
C PRO A 78 -4.35 2.41 10.10
N VAL A 79 -4.39 3.04 8.93
CA VAL A 79 -5.55 2.95 8.02
C VAL A 79 -5.22 2.42 6.63
N CYS A 80 -3.97 2.53 6.18
CA CYS A 80 -3.56 2.06 4.86
C CYS A 80 -2.07 1.70 4.85
N ILE A 81 -1.71 0.68 4.07
CA ILE A 81 -0.31 0.38 3.73
C ILE A 81 -0.14 0.59 2.23
N ALA A 82 0.87 1.36 1.86
CA ALA A 82 1.34 1.46 0.50
C ALA A 82 2.68 0.72 0.37
N VAL A 83 2.76 -0.26 -0.52
CA VAL A 83 4.02 -0.95 -0.82
C VAL A 83 4.83 -0.12 -1.81
N LYS A 84 6.15 -0.03 -1.59
CA LYS A 84 7.07 0.67 -2.50
C LYS A 84 6.88 0.12 -3.93
N PRO A 85 6.78 0.98 -4.96
CA PRO A 85 6.82 0.53 -6.34
C PRO A 85 8.05 -0.35 -6.58
N GLN A 86 7.83 -1.59 -6.99
CA GLN A 86 8.87 -2.59 -7.18
C GLN A 86 8.34 -3.76 -8.04
N PRO A 87 9.21 -4.65 -8.53
CA PRO A 87 8.81 -5.76 -9.40
C PRO A 87 7.71 -6.64 -8.81
N ARG A 88 6.69 -6.94 -9.62
CA ARG A 88 5.49 -7.70 -9.19
C ARG A 88 5.84 -9.05 -8.59
N ASN A 89 6.81 -9.76 -9.14
CA ASN A 89 7.23 -11.09 -8.68
C ASN A 89 7.75 -11.09 -7.22
N VAL A 90 8.26 -9.96 -6.73
CA VAL A 90 8.73 -9.81 -5.35
C VAL A 90 7.54 -9.75 -4.39
N VAL A 91 6.56 -8.89 -4.68
CA VAL A 91 5.45 -8.58 -3.74
C VAL A 91 4.27 -9.55 -3.87
N HIS A 92 3.98 -10.02 -5.09
CA HIS A 92 2.73 -10.72 -5.40
C HIS A 92 2.52 -11.98 -4.57
N LYS A 93 3.58 -12.73 -4.26
CA LYS A 93 3.48 -13.97 -3.46
C LYS A 93 2.98 -13.71 -2.04
N HIS A 94 3.22 -12.52 -1.49
CA HIS A 94 2.83 -12.14 -0.14
C HIS A 94 1.40 -11.59 -0.08
N LEU A 95 0.94 -10.88 -1.11
CA LEU A 95 -0.33 -10.16 -1.08
C LEU A 95 -1.46 -10.81 -1.89
N ARG A 96 -1.19 -11.87 -2.67
CA ARG A 96 -2.20 -12.52 -3.55
C ARG A 96 -3.43 -13.09 -2.84
N HIS A 97 -3.35 -13.32 -1.54
CA HIS A 97 -4.44 -13.87 -0.73
C HIS A 97 -5.47 -12.78 -0.35
N LEU A 98 -5.07 -11.50 -0.42
CA LEU A 98 -5.96 -10.38 -0.18
C LEU A 98 -6.91 -10.19 -1.35
N ARG A 99 -8.12 -9.73 -1.05
CA ARG A 99 -9.15 -9.45 -2.06
C ARG A 99 -8.90 -8.07 -2.66
N LEU A 100 -9.28 -7.90 -3.93
CA LEU A 100 -9.40 -6.57 -4.52
C LEU A 100 -10.41 -5.73 -3.73
N TYR A 101 -10.11 -4.45 -3.56
CA TYR A 101 -11.07 -3.49 -3.04
C TYR A 101 -12.13 -3.23 -4.12
N ALA A 102 -13.40 -3.43 -3.77
CA ALA A 102 -14.56 -3.28 -4.64
C ALA A 102 -15.61 -2.42 -3.92
#